data_AF-A0A1F4ATW3-F1
#
_entry.id   AF-A0A1F4ATW3-F1
#
_cell.length_a   1.000
_cell.length_b   1.000
_cell.length_c   1.000
_cell.angle_alpha   90.00
_cell.angle_beta   90.00
_cell.angle_gamma   90.00
#
_symmetry.space_group_name_H-M   'P 1'
#
loop_
_entity.id
_entity.type
_entity.pdbx_description
1 polymer ?
#
loop_
_entity_poly.entity_id
_entity_poly.type
_entity_poly.pdbx_seq_one_letter_code
_entity_poly.pdbx_strand_id
1 'polypeptide(L)'
;MNLLLDTCTFLWIAQDSSELSQRAREVFADPANDIYLSVVCAWEIAVKHALGRLPLPEAPDRYVPHLRERHGIESLALDEDAVMQIGKLPDHHRDPFDRMLVCQALAHGFTLLTPDPLISRYPVRTAW
;
A
#
# COMPACT_ATOMS: atom_id res chain seq x y z
N MET A 1 8.93 -6.70 -11.34
CA MET A 1 8.55 -7.34 -10.06
C MET A 1 7.19 -6.83 -9.63
N ASN A 2 6.47 -7.54 -8.75
CA ASN A 2 5.17 -7.08 -8.27
C ASN A 2 5.34 -6.23 -7.01
N LEU A 3 5.02 -4.94 -7.11
CA LEU A 3 5.09 -3.97 -6.02
C LEU A 3 3.72 -3.72 -5.42
N LEU A 4 3.61 -3.83 -4.10
CA LEU A 4 2.40 -3.46 -3.37
C LEU A 4 2.66 -2.14 -2.64
N LEU A 5 1.89 -1.11 -2.99
CA LEU A 5 2.00 0.21 -2.38
C LEU A 5 1.36 0.22 -1.00
N ASP A 6 2.07 0.82 -0.05
CA ASP A 6 1.48 1.35 1.19
C ASP A 6 0.57 2.54 0.88
N THR A 7 -0.44 2.76 1.71
CA THR A 7 -1.34 3.91 1.64
C THR A 7 -0.59 5.24 1.61
N CYS A 8 0.42 5.42 2.46
CA CYS A 8 1.19 6.68 2.49
C CYS A 8 1.98 6.88 1.19
N THR A 9 2.64 5.84 0.71
CA THR A 9 3.38 5.84 -0.55
C THR A 9 2.49 6.19 -1.73
N PHE A 10 1.30 5.59 -1.82
CA PHE A 10 0.31 5.90 -2.85
C PHE A 10 -0.07 7.39 -2.86
N LEU A 11 -0.34 7.95 -1.68
CA LEU A 11 -0.70 9.36 -1.53
C LEU A 11 0.47 10.31 -1.83
N TRP A 12 1.70 9.92 -1.52
CA TRP A 12 2.89 10.70 -1.83
C TRP A 12 3.22 10.70 -3.32
N ILE A 13 3.00 9.58 -4.03
CA ILE A 13 3.12 9.52 -5.50
C ILE A 13 2.20 10.54 -6.16
N ALA A 14 0.95 10.62 -5.68
CA ALA A 14 -0.04 11.57 -6.19
C ALA A 14 0.34 13.05 -6.00
N GLN A 15 1.20 13.33 -5.02
CA GLN A 15 1.61 14.68 -4.63
C GLN A 15 3.05 15.02 -5.04
N ASP A 16 3.75 14.11 -5.75
CA ASP A 16 5.19 14.19 -6.01
C ASP A 16 5.99 14.57 -4.76
N SER A 17 5.64 13.95 -3.63
CA SER A 17 6.12 14.38 -2.32
C SER A 17 7.60 14.00 -2.10
N SER A 18 8.35 14.86 -1.41
CA SER A 18 9.78 14.66 -1.13
C SER A 18 10.06 13.54 -0.13
N GLU A 19 9.02 13.07 0.56
CA GLU A 19 9.04 11.92 1.46
C GLU A 19 9.26 10.59 0.73
N LEU A 20 8.98 10.53 -0.59
CA LEU A 20 9.39 9.39 -1.42
C LEU A 20 10.90 9.37 -1.56
N SER A 21 11.51 8.35 -0.98
CA SER A 21 12.91 8.01 -1.16
C SER A 21 13.28 7.79 -2.63
N GLN A 22 14.56 8.00 -2.94
CA GLN A 22 15.07 7.81 -4.30
C GLN A 22 14.82 6.38 -4.80
N ARG A 23 15.04 5.38 -3.95
CA ARG A 23 14.87 3.98 -4.33
C ARG A 23 13.39 3.64 -4.60
N ALA A 24 12.45 4.16 -3.82
CA ALA A 24 11.01 4.03 -4.09
C ALA A 24 10.62 4.65 -5.43
N ARG A 25 11.13 5.85 -5.75
CA ARG A 25 10.90 6.53 -7.04
C ARG A 25 11.43 5.70 -8.21
N GLU A 26 12.64 5.16 -8.08
CA GLU A 26 13.28 4.34 -9.12
C GLU A 26 12.50 3.06 -9.41
N VAL A 27 12.10 2.30 -8.38
CA VAL A 27 11.36 1.04 -8.62
C VAL A 27 9.94 1.28 -9.12
N PHE A 28 9.30 2.37 -8.68
CA PHE A 28 7.97 2.75 -9.15
C PHE A 28 7.99 3.17 -10.63
N ALA A 29 9.03 3.90 -11.06
CA ALA A 29 9.16 4.37 -12.43
C ALA A 29 9.70 3.31 -13.41
N ASP A 30 10.22 2.19 -12.92
CA ASP A 30 10.75 1.11 -13.76
C ASP A 30 9.60 0.30 -14.39
N PRO A 31 9.46 0.33 -15.74
CA PRO A 31 8.36 -0.34 -16.44
C PRO A 31 8.44 -1.88 -16.39
N ALA A 32 9.53 -2.46 -15.88
CA ALA A 32 9.61 -3.89 -15.61
C ALA A 32 8.87 -4.30 -14.32
N ASN A 33 8.28 -3.34 -13.59
CA ASN A 33 7.54 -3.57 -12.36
C ASN A 33 6.04 -3.36 -12.55
N ASP A 34 5.27 -4.32 -12.06
CA ASP A 34 3.82 -4.23 -11.98
C ASP A 34 3.45 -3.63 -10.63
N ILE A 35 2.67 -2.54 -10.64
CA ILE A 35 2.36 -1.76 -9.45
C ILE A 35 0.91 -1.99 -9.03
N TYR A 36 0.71 -2.29 -7.75
CA TYR A 36 -0.59 -2.62 -7.20
C TYR A 36 -0.93 -1.76 -5.98
N LEU A 37 -2.19 -1.38 -5.86
CA LEU A 37 -2.79 -0.85 -4.65
C LEU A 37 -3.84 -1.83 -4.13
N SER A 38 -3.67 -2.28 -2.88
CA SER A 38 -4.68 -3.12 -2.24
C SER A 38 -5.98 -2.36 -1.98
N VAL A 39 -7.11 -3.06 -2.10
CA VAL A 39 -8.40 -2.57 -1.59
C VAL A 39 -8.37 -2.26 -0.09
N VAL A 40 -7.42 -2.82 0.67
CA VAL A 40 -7.18 -2.49 2.08
C VAL A 40 -6.71 -1.03 2.22
N CYS A 41 -5.83 -0.56 1.34
CA CYS A 41 -5.42 0.86 1.33
C CYS A 41 -6.61 1.76 1.01
N ALA A 42 -7.45 1.37 0.04
CA ALA A 42 -8.67 2.12 -0.27
C ALA A 42 -9.65 2.15 0.93
N TRP A 43 -9.79 1.03 1.65
CA TRP A 43 -10.56 0.94 2.89
C TRP A 43 -10.02 1.87 3.97
N GLU A 44 -8.70 1.86 4.19
CA GLU A 44 -8.02 2.75 5.14
C GLU A 44 -8.24 4.24 4.80
N ILE A 45 -8.05 4.61 3.53
CA ILE A 45 -8.29 5.98 3.03
C ILE A 45 -9.73 6.41 3.30
N ALA A 46 -10.71 5.55 2.97
CA ALA A 46 -12.12 5.84 3.18
C ALA A 46 -12.45 6.04 4.67
N VAL A 47 -11.92 5.19 5.55
CA VAL A 47 -12.11 5.30 7.01
C VAL A 47 -11.45 6.56 7.56
N LYS A 48 -10.18 6.83 7.20
CA LYS A 48 -9.46 8.02 7.67
C LYS A 48 -10.11 9.32 7.18
N HIS A 49 -10.60 9.35 5.94
CA HIS A 49 -11.34 10.49 5.39
C HIS A 49 -12.67 10.71 6.14
N ALA A 50 -13.46 9.66 6.36
CA ALA A 50 -14.72 9.75 7.10
C ALA A 50 -14.53 10.24 8.55
N LEU A 51 -13.40 9.91 9.17
CA LEU A 51 -13.01 10.40 10.50
C LEU A 51 -12.43 11.83 10.49
N GLY A 52 -12.34 12.49 9.33
CA GLY A 52 -11.74 13.82 9.18
C GLY A 52 -10.22 13.87 9.38
N ARG A 53 -9.55 12.71 9.36
CA ARG A 53 -8.10 12.58 9.61
C ARG A 53 -7.27 12.60 8.34
N LEU A 54 -7.92 12.49 7.18
CA LEU A 54 -7.28 12.55 5.87
C LEU A 54 -8.12 13.46 4.96
N PRO A 55 -7.78 14.77 4.88
CA PRO A 55 -8.43 15.66 3.93
C PRO A 55 -8.02 15.27 2.51
N LEU A 56 -9.00 15.12 1.62
CA LEU A 56 -8.79 14.83 0.20
C LEU A 56 -9.45 15.93 -0.65
N PRO A 57 -8.94 16.19 -1.86
CA PRO A 57 -9.54 17.19 -2.76
C PRO A 57 -10.94 16.76 -3.25
N GLU A 58 -11.25 15.48 -3.17
CA GLU A 58 -12.56 14.92 -3.49
C GLU A 58 -12.84 13.66 -2.67
N ALA A 59 -14.06 13.11 -2.81
CA ALA A 59 -14.46 11.91 -2.09
C ALA A 59 -13.58 10.68 -2.47
N PRO A 60 -13.23 9.81 -1.51
CA PRO A 60 -12.33 8.66 -1.74
C PRO A 60 -12.72 7.74 -2.91
N ASP A 61 -14.02 7.54 -3.13
CA ASP A 61 -14.58 6.69 -4.18
C ASP A 61 -14.30 7.21 -5.60
N ARG A 62 -13.99 8.51 -5.74
CA ARG A 62 -13.51 9.11 -6.99
C ARG A 62 -12.00 9.31 -6.99
N TYR A 63 -11.45 9.78 -5.87
CA TYR A 63 -10.03 10.13 -5.76
C TYR A 63 -9.12 8.93 -5.99
N VAL A 64 -9.41 7.78 -5.34
CA VAL A 64 -8.53 6.61 -5.37
C VAL A 64 -8.49 5.97 -6.77
N PRO A 65 -9.63 5.68 -7.44
CA PRO A 65 -9.60 5.15 -8.80
C PRO A 65 -8.92 6.12 -9.79
N HIS A 66 -9.22 7.41 -9.69
CA HIS A 66 -8.64 8.42 -10.59
C HIS A 66 -7.11 8.46 -10.51
N LEU A 67 -6.55 8.50 -9.30
CA LEU A 67 -5.11 8.48 -9.10
C LEU A 67 -4.48 7.18 -9.59
N ARG A 68 -5.13 6.05 -9.34
CA ARG A 68 -4.63 4.75 -9.80
C ARG A 68 -4.54 4.69 -11.32
N GLU A 69 -5.60 5.07 -12.02
CA GLU A 69 -5.64 5.11 -13.48
C GLU A 69 -4.59 6.07 -14.04
N ARG A 70 -4.47 7.27 -13.45
CA ARG A 70 -3.47 8.28 -13.84
C ARG A 70 -2.03 7.76 -13.76
N HIS A 71 -1.75 6.89 -12.78
CA HIS A 71 -0.40 6.41 -12.49
C HIS A 71 -0.15 4.95 -12.91
N GLY A 72 -1.11 4.30 -13.60
CA GLY A 72 -0.97 2.91 -14.04
C GLY A 72 -0.90 1.91 -12.87
N ILE A 73 -1.64 2.16 -11.78
CA ILE A 73 -1.63 1.33 -10.58
C ILE A 73 -2.84 0.40 -10.57
N GLU A 74 -2.58 -0.89 -10.58
CA GLU A 74 -3.60 -1.94 -10.61
C GLU A 74 -4.28 -2.15 -9.25
N SER A 75 -5.53 -2.64 -9.28
CA SER A 75 -6.28 -2.94 -8.06
C SER A 75 -5.90 -4.33 -7.60
N LEU A 76 -5.56 -4.48 -6.32
CA LEU A 76 -5.40 -5.80 -5.73
C LEU A 76 -6.57 -6.10 -4.80
N ALA A 77 -7.39 -7.07 -5.18
CA ALA A 77 -8.46 -7.59 -4.34
C ALA A 77 -7.91 -8.29 -3.09
N LEU A 78 -8.68 -8.26 -2.01
CA LEU A 78 -8.37 -9.02 -0.80
C LEU A 78 -9.00 -10.41 -0.91
N ASP A 79 -8.18 -11.44 -0.80
CA ASP A 79 -8.58 -12.84 -0.81
C ASP A 79 -8.48 -13.48 0.58
N GLU A 80 -9.14 -14.64 0.73
CA GLU A 80 -9.17 -15.37 2.00
C GLU A 80 -7.79 -15.89 2.42
N ASP A 81 -6.93 -16.29 1.48
CA ASP A 81 -5.60 -16.83 1.80
C ASP A 81 -4.73 -15.79 2.49
N ALA A 82 -4.77 -14.54 2.01
CA ALA A 82 -4.15 -13.40 2.69
C ALA A 82 -4.79 -13.15 4.06
N VAL A 83 -6.12 -13.07 4.15
CA VAL A 83 -6.81 -12.80 5.43
C VAL A 83 -6.44 -13.83 6.51
N MET A 84 -6.32 -15.10 6.15
CA MET A 84 -5.99 -16.18 7.09
C MET A 84 -4.54 -16.16 7.59
N GLN A 85 -3.66 -15.32 7.03
CA GLN A 85 -2.31 -15.11 7.58
C GLN A 85 -2.30 -14.21 8.82
N ILE A 86 -3.34 -13.40 9.06
CA ILE A 86 -3.35 -12.34 10.09
C ILE A 86 -3.04 -12.87 11.51
N GLY A 87 -3.58 -14.06 11.83
CA GLY A 87 -3.40 -14.72 13.13
C GLY A 87 -2.05 -15.40 13.31
N LYS A 88 -1.26 -15.52 12.23
CA LYS A 88 0.08 -16.10 12.23
C LYS A 88 1.18 -15.04 12.31
N LEU A 89 0.83 -13.77 12.06
CA LEU A 89 1.78 -12.67 12.11
C LEU A 89 2.23 -12.39 13.55
N PRO A 90 3.55 -12.22 13.80
CA PRO A 90 4.05 -11.75 15.09
C PRO A 90 3.47 -10.37 15.45
N ASP A 91 3.46 -10.03 16.73
CA ASP A 91 2.95 -8.74 17.21
C ASP A 91 4.04 -7.66 17.11
N HIS A 92 4.34 -7.20 15.89
CA HIS A 92 5.27 -6.09 15.64
C HIS A 92 4.55 -4.78 15.34
N HIS A 93 3.31 -4.87 14.88
CA HIS A 93 2.51 -3.77 14.36
C HIS A 93 1.06 -3.92 14.81
N ARG A 94 0.42 -2.82 15.23
CA ARG A 94 -0.95 -2.83 15.77
C ARG A 94 -2.01 -2.35 14.78
N ASP A 95 -1.64 -1.59 13.76
CA ASP A 95 -2.61 -1.11 12.81
C ASP A 95 -3.02 -2.27 11.85
N PRO A 96 -4.33 -2.60 11.80
CA PRO A 96 -4.85 -3.74 11.06
C PRO A 96 -4.68 -3.61 9.54
N PHE A 97 -4.62 -2.39 8.99
CA PHE A 97 -4.47 -2.18 7.55
C PHE A 97 -3.08 -2.63 7.10
N ASP A 98 -2.03 -2.13 7.76
CA ASP A 98 -0.64 -2.52 7.47
C ASP A 98 -0.39 -4.00 7.73
N ARG A 99 -0.97 -4.56 8.80
CA ARG A 99 -0.90 -6.00 9.04
C ARG A 99 -1.53 -6.79 7.89
N MET A 100 -2.62 -6.31 7.31
CA MET A 100 -3.25 -6.97 6.16
C MET A 100 -2.44 -6.78 4.86
N LEU A 101 -1.77 -5.66 4.67
CA LEU A 101 -0.81 -5.48 3.56
C LEU A 101 0.36 -6.45 3.66
N VAL A 102 0.91 -6.64 4.88
CA VAL A 102 1.91 -7.68 5.14
C VAL A 102 1.38 -9.06 4.79
N CYS A 103 0.12 -9.37 5.16
CA CYS A 103 -0.50 -10.64 4.83
C CYS A 103 -0.61 -10.87 3.32
N GLN A 104 -1.09 -9.88 2.56
CA GLN A 104 -1.16 -9.99 1.10
C GLN A 104 0.23 -10.11 0.46
N ALA A 105 1.21 -9.37 0.97
CA ALA A 105 2.58 -9.47 0.48
C ALA A 105 3.19 -10.86 0.72
N LEU A 106 2.91 -11.48 1.87
CA LEU A 106 3.34 -12.85 2.16
C LEU A 106 2.63 -13.89 1.30
N ALA A 107 1.31 -13.78 1.15
CA ALA A 107 0.51 -14.75 0.41
C ALA A 107 0.87 -14.81 -1.07
N HIS A 108 1.16 -13.65 -1.68
CA HIS A 108 1.35 -13.53 -3.13
C HIS A 108 2.77 -13.16 -3.54
N GLY A 109 3.69 -13.02 -2.58
CA GLY A 109 5.07 -12.67 -2.85
C GLY A 109 5.25 -11.25 -3.41
N PHE A 110 4.48 -10.27 -2.94
CA PHE A 110 4.74 -8.86 -3.29
C PHE A 110 5.94 -8.31 -2.54
N THR A 111 6.57 -7.29 -3.13
CA THR A 111 7.50 -6.41 -2.41
C THR A 111 6.73 -5.16 -1.98
N LEU A 112 6.73 -4.85 -0.70
CA LEU A 112 6.06 -3.67 -0.15
C LEU A 112 6.89 -2.41 -0.38
N LEU A 113 6.26 -1.39 -0.96
CA LEU A 113 6.85 -0.06 -1.11
C LEU A 113 6.35 0.82 0.04
N THR A 114 7.07 0.80 1.17
CA THR A 114 6.65 1.42 2.43
C THR A 114 7.84 2.06 3.18
N PRO A 115 7.65 3.25 3.79
CA PRO A 115 8.61 3.83 4.72
C PRO A 115 8.62 3.16 6.10
N ASP A 116 7.61 2.34 6.44
CA ASP A 116 7.40 1.90 7.82
C ASP A 116 8.45 0.85 8.25
N PRO A 117 9.31 1.18 9.23
CA PRO A 117 10.32 0.24 9.73
C PRO A 117 9.71 -0.96 10.49
N LEU A 118 8.45 -0.88 10.95
CA LEU A 118 7.77 -2.00 11.60
C LEU A 118 7.36 -3.07 10.57
N ILE A 119 6.96 -2.68 9.36
CA ILE A 119 6.69 -3.62 8.27
C ILE A 119 7.93 -4.44 7.91
N SER A 120 9.11 -3.80 7.89
CA SER A 120 10.39 -4.46 7.59
C SER A 120 10.81 -5.52 8.63
N ARG A 121 10.11 -5.63 9.77
CA ARG A 121 10.34 -6.68 10.78
C ARG A 121 9.62 -7.99 10.46
N TYR A 122 8.66 -7.97 9.54
CA TYR A 122 8.00 -9.18 9.05
C TYR A 122 8.84 -9.85 7.95
N PRO A 123 8.64 -11.14 7.66
CA PRO A 123 9.37 -11.85 6.61
C PRO A 123 8.88 -11.50 5.19
N VAL A 124 8.73 -10.21 4.90
CA VAL A 124 8.32 -9.64 3.61
C VAL A 124 9.50 -8.95 2.95
N ARG A 125 9.45 -8.82 1.62
CA ARG A 125 10.38 -7.94 0.90
C ARG A 125 9.88 -6.50 1.01
N THR A 126 10.77 -5.57 1.29
CA THR A 126 10.49 -4.14 1.22
C THR A 126 11.44 -3.47 0.25
N ALA A 127 10.98 -2.40 -0.39
CA ALA A 127 11.80 -1.47 -1.13
C ALA A 127 11.43 -0.07 -0.65
N TRP A 128 12.40 0.68 -0.16
CA TRP A 128 12.27 2.09 0.19
C TRP A 128 13.53 2.80 -0.21
#